data_AF-A0A942KVM9-F1
#
_entry.id   AF-A0A942KVM9-F1
#
_cell.length_a   1.000
_cell.length_b   1.000
_cell.length_c   1.000
_cell.angle_alpha   90.00
_cell.angle_beta   90.00
_cell.angle_gamma   90.00
#
_symmetry.space_group_name_H-M   'P 1'
#
loop_
_entity.id
_entity.type
_entity.pdbx_description
1 polymer ?
#
loop_
_entity_poly.entity_id
_entity_poly.type
_entity_poly.pdbx_seq_one_letter_code
_entity_poly.pdbx_strand_id
1 'polypeptide(L)' 'MIGEILAVGMTIAVVAIASAISQGWVGSRAMDAMARQPEAASTIQTSLLLSLAFIEALTLFTFVISVLLWTRI' A
#
# COMPACT_ATOMS: atom_id res chain seq x y z
N MET A 1 -27.30 -6.11 4.77
CA MET A 1 -26.77 -5.37 5.93
C MET A 1 -25.57 -6.06 6.58
N ILE A 2 -25.71 -7.13 7.39
CA ILE A 2 -24.55 -7.75 8.08
C ILE A 2 -23.53 -8.36 7.09
N GLY A 3 -24.00 -9.11 6.08
CA GLY A 3 -23.11 -9.73 5.08
C GLY A 3 -22.29 -8.72 4.26
N GLU A 4 -22.85 -7.54 3.99
CA GLU A 4 -22.18 -6.47 3.24
C GLU A 4 -21.10 -5.78 4.08
N ILE A 5 -21.39 -5.52 5.36
CA ILE A 5 -20.42 -4.97 6.30
C ILE A 5 -19.23 -5.93 6.47
N LEU A 6 -19.50 -7.24 6.59
CA LEU A 6 -18.46 -8.25 6.67
C LEU A 6 -17.63 -8.32 5.38
N ALA A 7 -18.26 -8.29 4.21
CA ALA A 7 -17.56 -8.29 2.93
C ALA A 7 -16.64 -7.06 2.79
N VAL A 8 -17.17 -5.86 3.05
CA VAL A 8 -16.41 -4.60 3.01
C VAL A 8 -15.25 -4.61 4.02
N GLY A 9 -15.52 -5.02 5.27
CA GLY A 9 -14.49 -5.10 6.32
C GLY A 9 -13.37 -6.07 5.97
N MET A 10 -13.72 -7.24 5.41
CA MET A 10 -12.75 -8.24 4.95
C MET A 10 -11.90 -7.72 3.79
N THR A 11 -12.51 -7.06 2.80
CA THR A 11 -11.79 -6.46 1.67
C THR A 11 -10.76 -5.43 2.15
N ILE A 12 -11.17 -4.51 3.02
CA ILE A 12 -10.27 -3.50 3.57
C ILE A 12 -9.14 -4.16 4.38
N ALA A 13 -9.46 -5.14 5.23
CA ALA A 13 -8.45 -5.82 6.07
C ALA A 13 -7.39 -6.54 5.22
N VAL A 14 -7.81 -7.28 4.19
CA VAL A 14 -6.89 -8.00 3.30
C VAL A 14 -5.97 -7.04 2.55
N VAL A 15 -6.53 -5.95 1.99
CA VAL A 15 -5.72 -4.98 1.26
C VAL A 15 -4.77 -4.23 2.20
N ALA A 16 -5.22 -3.82 3.39
CA ALA A 16 -4.36 -3.16 4.36
C ALA A 16 -3.16 -4.03 4.77
N ILE A 17 -3.38 -5.34 5.00
CA ILE A 17 -2.30 -6.29 5.32
C ILE A 17 -1.34 -6.43 4.13
N ALA A 18 -1.85 -6.62 2.92
CA ALA A 18 -1.02 -6.76 1.72
C ALA A 18 -0.17 -5.50 1.45
N SER A 19 -0.76 -4.32 1.62
CA SER A 19 -0.07 -3.03 1.46
C SER A 19 1.00 -2.84 2.54
N ALA A 20 0.70 -3.12 3.81
CA ALA A 20 1.70 -3.03 4.88
C ALA A 20 2.90 -3.96 4.65
N ILE A 21 2.66 -5.21 4.22
CA ILE A 21 3.73 -6.18 3.91
C ILE A 21 4.57 -5.69 2.73
N SER A 22 3.95 -5.26 1.64
CA SER A 22 4.68 -4.80 0.45
C SER A 22 5.48 -3.52 0.71
N GLN A 23 4.92 -2.55 1.42
CA GLN A 23 5.63 -1.33 1.82
C GLN A 23 6.83 -1.65 2.72
N GLY A 24 6.66 -2.51 3.72
CA GLY A 24 7.78 -2.94 4.59
C GLY A 24 8.87 -3.69 3.80
N TRP A 25 8.47 -4.50 2.82
CA TRP A 25 9.40 -5.26 2.00
C TRP A 25 10.23 -4.38 1.05
N VAL A 26 9.58 -3.45 0.36
CA VAL A 26 10.28 -2.51 -0.54
C VAL A 26 11.10 -1.49 0.26
N GLY A 27 10.56 -1.00 1.39
CA GLY A 27 11.25 -0.10 2.29
C GLY A 27 12.54 -0.70 2.86
N SER A 28 12.49 -1.92 3.39
CA SER A 28 13.69 -2.60 3.91
C SER A 28 14.76 -2.81 2.84
N ARG A 29 14.36 -3.22 1.62
CA ARG A 29 15.28 -3.36 0.48
C ARG A 29 15.92 -2.04 0.06
N ALA A 30 15.16 -0.95 0.05
CA ALA A 30 15.68 0.36 -0.25
C ALA A 30 16.69 0.82 0.81
N MET A 31 16.41 0.58 2.10
CA MET A 31 17.35 0.88 3.19
C MET A 31 18.65 0.10 3.05
N ASP A 32 18.58 -1.21 2.78
CA ASP A 32 19.76 -2.05 2.54
C ASP A 32 20.56 -1.57 1.33
N ALA A 33 19.89 -1.19 0.24
CA ALA A 33 20.54 -0.68 -0.97
C ALA A 33 21.25 0.66 -0.72
N MET A 34 20.60 1.59 -0.01
CA MET A 34 21.20 2.88 0.37
C MET A 34 22.40 2.71 1.31
N ALA A 35 22.34 1.74 2.24
CA ALA A 35 23.46 1.43 3.13
C ALA A 35 24.67 0.87 2.36
N ARG A 36 24.43 0.11 1.28
CA ARG A 36 25.50 -0.46 0.43
C ARG A 36 26.07 0.53 -0.58
N GLN A 37 25.25 1.46 -1.08
CA GLN A 37 25.62 2.45 -2.09
C GLN A 37 25.10 3.84 -1.70
N PRO A 38 25.78 4.52 -0.77
CA PRO A 38 25.33 5.83 -0.27
C PRO A 38 25.32 6.92 -1.34
N GLU A 39 26.18 6.81 -2.37
CA GLU A 39 26.22 7.77 -3.49
C GLU A 39 24.93 7.73 -4.34
N ALA A 40 24.23 6.60 -4.36
CA ALA A 40 22.99 6.41 -5.10
C ALA A 40 21.73 6.65 -4.25
N ALA A 41 21.87 7.11 -3.00
CA ALA A 41 20.76 7.16 -2.05
C ALA A 41 19.57 8.01 -2.51
N SER A 42 19.83 9.16 -3.16
CA SER A 42 18.77 10.03 -3.69
C SER A 42 17.96 9.36 -4.82
N THR A 43 18.63 8.66 -5.73
CA THR A 43 17.99 7.89 -6.81
C THR A 43 17.18 6.72 -6.27
N ILE A 44 17.72 6.00 -5.27
CA ILE A 44 17.02 4.89 -4.60
C ILE A 44 15.79 5.42 -3.87
N GLN A 45 15.90 6.53 -3.13
CA GLN A 45 14.77 7.16 -2.45
C GLN A 45 13.67 7.57 -3.43
N THR A 46 14.03 8.15 -4.58
CA THR A 46 13.05 8.51 -5.62
C THR A 46 12.31 7.28 -6.14
N SER A 47 13.04 6.20 -6.40
CA SER A 47 12.45 4.93 -6.87
C SER A 47 11.58 4.26 -5.80
N LEU A 48 11.98 4.34 -4.53
CA LEU A 48 11.20 3.89 -3.38
C LEU A 48 9.89 4.68 -3.28
N LEU A 49 9.93 6.00 -3.33
CA LEU A 49 8.74 6.85 -3.24
C LEU A 49 7.75 6.55 -4.38
N LEU A 50 8.25 6.36 -5.61
CA LEU A 50 7.40 5.95 -6.73
C LEU A 50 6.74 4.58 -6.48
N SER A 51 7.50 3.61 -5.97
CA SER A 51 6.97 2.29 -5.63
C SER A 51 5.91 2.35 -4.53
N LEU A 52 6.16 3.13 -3.47
CA LEU A 52 5.20 3.36 -2.38
C LEU A 52 3.94 4.06 -2.89
N ALA A 53 4.07 5.04 -3.78
CA ALA A 53 2.92 5.73 -4.37
C ALA A 53 2.01 4.78 -5.19
N PHE A 54 2.58 3.83 -5.93
CA PHE A 54 1.79 2.82 -6.65
C PHE A 54 1.09 1.84 -5.70
N ILE A 55 1.77 1.38 -4.65
CA ILE A 55 1.15 0.53 -3.62
C ILE A 55 -0.01 1.28 -2.97
N GLU A 56 0.21 2.53 -2.58
CA GLU A 56 -0.80 3.35 -1.91
C GLU A 56 -1.98 3.69 -2.83
N ALA A 57 -1.74 3.91 -4.13
CA ALA A 57 -2.82 4.14 -5.08
C ALA A 57 -3.81 2.97 -5.11
N LEU A 58 -3.33 1.73 -5.11
CA LEU A 58 -4.20 0.54 -5.07
C LEU A 58 -4.93 0.39 -3.73
N THR A 59 -4.25 0.68 -2.62
CA THR A 59 -4.86 0.71 -1.27
C THR A 59 -6.02 1.71 -1.24
N LEU A 60 -5.78 2.94 -1.67
CA LEU A 60 -6.77 4.02 -1.66
C LEU A 60 -7.91 3.75 -2.65
N PHE A 61 -7.63 3.20 -3.84
CA PHE A 61 -8.68 2.78 -4.76
C PHE A 61 -9.61 1.74 -4.13
N THR A 62 -9.04 0.75 -3.45
CA THR A 62 -9.84 -0.28 -2.77
C THR A 62 -10.65 0.32 -1.63
N PHE A 63 -10.04 1.20 -0.83
CA PHE A 63 -10.74 1.91 0.24
C PHE A 63 -11.93 2.73 -0.29
N VAL A 64 -11.74 3.47 -1.37
CA VAL A 64 -12.83 4.25 -2.00
C VAL A 64 -13.94 3.34 -2.50
N ILE A 65 -13.62 2.26 -3.22
CA ILE A 65 -14.63 1.30 -3.70
C ILE A 65 -15.39 0.67 -2.53
N SER A 66 -14.69 0.29 -1.46
CA SER A 66 -15.29 -0.25 -0.24
C SER A 66 -16.27 0.74 0.42
N VAL A 67 -15.92 2.03 0.46
CA VAL A 67 -16.81 3.08 0.97
C VAL A 67 -18.03 3.25 0.07
N LEU A 68 -17.85 3.33 -1.26
CA LEU A 68 -18.96 3.47 -2.21
C LEU A 68 -19.96 2.30 -2.12
N LEU A 69 -19.44 1.07 -2.05
CA LEU A 69 -20.27 -0.12 -1.87
C LEU A 69 -21.08 -0.10 -0.56
N TRP A 70 -20.50 0.46 0.51
CA TRP A 70 -21.20 0.61 1.78
C TRP A 70 -22.25 1.73 1.75
N THR A 71 -21.91 2.90 1.19
CA THR A 71 -22.79 4.07 1.14
C THR A 71 -23.86 3.98 0.04
N ARG A 72 -23.79 2.97 -0.83
CA ARG A 72 -24.73 2.75 -1.95
C ARG A 72 -24.80 3.93 -2.92
N ILE A 73 -23.71 4.66 -3.05
CA ILE A 73 -23.51 5.71 -4.06
C ILE A 73 -22.91 5.04 -5.29
#